data_AF-A0A822BG87-F1
#
_entry.id   AF-A0A822BG87-F1
#
_cell.length_a   1.000
_cell.length_b   1.000
_cell.length_c   1.000
_cell.angle_alpha   90.00
_cell.angle_beta   90.00
_cell.angle_gamma   90.00
#
_symmetry.space_group_name_H-M   'P 1'
#
loop_
_entity.id
_entity.type
_entity.pdbx_description
1 polymer ?
#
loop_
_entity_poly.entity_id
_entity_poly.type
_entity_poly.pdbx_seq_one_letter_code
_entity_poly.pdbx_strand_id
1 'polypeptide(L)'
;MLIADSDGVIDYVERYINVHQQKQKTIVRTIVGSSFSGDLRSENTYAEDYNYRVLMDIILYAETNITLIMRQMGHLYDNLYDLFNQNFAISARKKYCRIALGALYHPRCLAHDDFYCVVFIHKRDLD
;
A
#
# COMPACT_ATOMS: atom_id res chain seq x y z
N MET A 1 9.81 1.09 4.11
CA MET A 1 9.78 -0.40 4.11
C MET A 1 10.31 -0.89 5.44
N LEU A 2 9.63 -1.85 6.05
CA LEU A 2 10.04 -2.49 7.30
C LEU A 2 10.13 -3.99 7.04
N ILE A 3 11.26 -4.59 7.38
CA ILE A 3 11.53 -6.02 7.18
C ILE A 3 11.51 -6.68 8.55
N ALA A 4 10.74 -7.76 8.69
CA ALA A 4 10.59 -8.47 9.95
C ALA A 4 10.81 -9.98 9.79
N ASP A 5 11.40 -10.60 10.81
CA ASP A 5 11.64 -12.05 10.85
C ASP A 5 10.38 -12.85 11.25
N SER A 6 9.35 -12.19 11.80
CA SER A 6 8.09 -12.82 12.20
C SER A 6 6.92 -11.84 12.18
N ASP A 7 5.70 -12.37 12.03
CA ASP A 7 4.46 -11.57 12.08
C ASP A 7 4.25 -10.88 13.44
N GLY A 8 4.74 -11.45 14.54
CA GLY A 8 4.60 -10.84 15.87
C GLY A 8 5.35 -9.50 15.99
N VAL A 9 6.47 -9.35 15.29
CA VAL A 9 7.19 -8.06 15.21
C VAL A 9 6.39 -7.05 14.39
N ILE A 10 5.79 -7.49 13.29
CA ILE A 10 4.92 -6.65 12.45
C ILE A 10 3.74 -6.13 13.28
N ASP A 11 3.05 -7.02 14.01
CA ASP A 11 1.90 -6.67 14.85
C ASP A 11 2.28 -5.69 15.97
N TYR A 12 3.44 -5.88 16.59
CA TYR A 12 3.94 -4.97 17.63
C TYR A 12 4.20 -3.56 17.07
N VAL A 13 4.86 -3.46 15.91
CA VAL A 13 5.17 -2.16 15.29
C VAL A 13 3.89 -1.50 14.77
N GLU A 14 2.99 -2.25 14.14
CA GLU A 14 1.67 -1.76 13.73
C GLU A 14 0.89 -1.20 14.91
N ARG A 15 0.87 -1.90 16.06
CA ARG A 15 0.26 -1.40 17.29
C ARG A 15 0.94 -0.13 17.79
N TYR A 16 2.27 -0.08 17.77
CA TYR A 16 3.03 1.10 18.17
C TYR A 16 2.67 2.33 17.32
N ILE A 17 2.62 2.16 15.99
CA ILE A 17 2.24 3.22 15.04
C ILE A 17 0.83 3.70 15.34
N ASN A 18 -0.13 2.77 15.49
CA ASN A 18 -1.52 3.10 15.79
C ASN A 18 -1.65 3.95 17.07
N VAL A 19 -1.00 3.55 18.17
CA VAL A 19 -1.07 4.29 19.45
C VAL A 19 -0.49 5.69 19.34
N HIS A 20 0.59 5.87 18.57
CA HIS A 20 1.24 7.18 18.43
C HIS A 20 0.51 8.10 17.45
N GLN A 21 -0.02 7.55 16.35
CA GLN A 21 -0.80 8.32 15.37
C GLN A 21 -2.16 8.75 15.92
N GLN A 22 -2.78 7.94 16.80
CA GLN A 22 -4.00 8.34 17.51
C GLN A 22 -3.80 9.62 18.34
N LYS A 23 -2.63 9.78 18.99
CA LYS A 23 -2.30 11.02 19.74
C LYS A 23 -2.24 12.24 18.81
N GLN A 24 -1.87 12.03 17.54
CA GLN A 24 -1.77 13.06 16.51
C GLN A 24 -3.06 13.23 15.70
N LYS A 25 -4.12 12.45 16.00
CA LYS A 25 -5.40 12.42 15.27
C LYS A 25 -5.27 12.01 13.79
N THR A 26 -4.21 11.32 13.43
CA THR A 26 -4.02 10.76 12.08
C THR A 26 -4.70 9.40 12.02
N ILE A 27 -5.43 9.14 10.93
CA ILE A 27 -6.05 7.83 10.70
C ILE A 27 -4.99 6.86 10.20
N VAL A 28 -4.96 5.66 10.78
CA VAL A 28 -4.14 4.55 10.29
C VAL A 28 -5.07 3.51 9.65
N ARG A 29 -4.71 3.05 8.45
CA ARG A 29 -5.41 1.97 7.74
C ARG A 29 -4.44 0.86 7.43
N THR A 30 -4.87 -0.37 7.60
CA THR A 30 -4.07 -1.56 7.26
C THR A 30 -4.76 -2.33 6.17
N ILE A 31 -4.02 -2.67 5.11
CA ILE A 31 -4.45 -3.60 4.07
C ILE A 31 -3.53 -4.83 4.11
N VAL A 32 -4.14 -6.01 4.08
CA VAL A 32 -3.46 -7.30 4.11
C VAL A 32 -3.82 -8.11 2.87
N GLY A 33 -2.83 -8.76 2.26
CA GLY A 33 -3.02 -9.70 1.15
C GLY A 33 -4.07 -10.75 1.49
N SER A 34 -5.02 -10.99 0.59
CA SER A 34 -6.09 -11.96 0.82
C SER A 34 -5.56 -13.40 0.75
N SER A 35 -6.01 -14.23 1.68
CA SER A 35 -5.77 -15.68 1.67
C SER A 35 -7.01 -16.47 1.22
N PHE A 36 -8.06 -15.79 0.77
CA PHE A 36 -9.29 -16.44 0.30
C PHE A 36 -9.12 -16.95 -1.12
N SER A 37 -9.49 -18.21 -1.35
CA SER A 37 -9.35 -18.87 -2.66
C SER A 37 -10.10 -18.16 -3.79
N GLY A 38 -11.17 -17.42 -3.49
CA GLY A 38 -11.93 -16.66 -4.48
C GLY A 38 -11.20 -15.41 -5.01
N ASP A 39 -10.20 -14.92 -4.29
CA ASP A 39 -9.38 -13.77 -4.70
C ASP A 39 -8.11 -14.20 -5.47
N LEU A 40 -7.88 -15.51 -5.61
CA LEU A 40 -6.71 -16.11 -6.23
C LEU A 40 -7.07 -16.78 -7.57
N ARG A 41 -6.26 -16.55 -8.61
CA ARG A 41 -6.33 -17.31 -9.89
C ARG A 41 -5.51 -18.59 -9.84
N SER A 42 -4.44 -18.60 -9.05
CA SER A 42 -3.56 -19.75 -8.80
C SER A 42 -2.94 -19.60 -7.42
N GLU A 43 -2.20 -20.62 -6.94
CA GLU A 43 -1.61 -20.65 -5.59
C GLU A 43 -0.86 -19.37 -5.20
N ASN A 44 -0.27 -18.65 -6.17
CA ASN A 44 0.52 -17.43 -5.92
C ASN A 44 0.16 -16.25 -6.83
N THR A 45 -0.99 -16.29 -7.51
CA THR A 45 -1.42 -15.21 -8.41
C THR A 45 -2.80 -14.74 -8.06
N TYR A 46 -2.92 -13.46 -7.71
CA TYR A 46 -4.19 -12.82 -7.42
C TYR A 46 -5.01 -12.59 -8.69
N ALA A 47 -6.33 -12.58 -8.51
CA ALA A 47 -7.26 -12.20 -9.56
C ALA A 47 -7.17 -10.70 -9.89
N GLU A 48 -7.43 -10.36 -11.15
CA GLU A 48 -7.24 -8.98 -11.64
C GLU A 48 -8.26 -8.03 -10.99
N ASP A 49 -9.48 -8.50 -10.77
CA ASP A 49 -10.53 -7.80 -10.03
C ASP A 49 -10.16 -7.55 -8.57
N TYR A 50 -9.51 -8.53 -7.90
CA TYR A 50 -8.95 -8.32 -6.57
C TYR A 50 -7.89 -7.21 -6.57
N ASN A 51 -6.91 -7.30 -7.47
CA ASN A 51 -5.85 -6.29 -7.58
C ASN A 51 -6.44 -4.91 -7.85
N TYR A 52 -7.40 -4.82 -8.78
CA TYR A 52 -8.06 -3.57 -9.12
C TYR A 52 -8.77 -2.95 -7.91
N ARG A 53 -9.50 -3.76 -7.14
CA ARG A 53 -10.16 -3.32 -5.90
C ARG A 53 -9.16 -2.75 -4.89
N VAL A 54 -8.08 -3.48 -4.62
CA VAL A 54 -7.06 -3.04 -3.65
C VAL A 54 -6.34 -1.77 -4.13
N LEU A 55 -6.00 -1.69 -5.41
CA LEU A 55 -5.36 -0.51 -5.99
C LEU A 55 -6.26 0.73 -5.93
N MET A 56 -7.57 0.56 -6.14
CA MET A 56 -8.54 1.65 -5.97
C MET A 56 -8.59 2.15 -4.52
N ASP A 57 -8.58 1.25 -3.54
CA ASP A 57 -8.51 1.63 -2.13
C ASP A 57 -7.21 2.41 -1.84
N ILE A 58 -6.07 1.96 -2.37
CA ILE A 58 -4.79 2.66 -2.21
C ILE A 58 -4.82 4.05 -2.83
N ILE A 59 -5.44 4.22 -4.01
CA ILE A 59 -5.62 5.53 -4.64
C ILE A 59 -6.42 6.45 -3.72
N LEU A 60 -7.58 6.00 -3.23
CA LEU A 60 -8.42 6.79 -2.33
C LEU A 60 -7.67 7.18 -1.05
N TYR A 61 -6.89 6.26 -0.49
CA TYR A 61 -6.07 6.51 0.68
C TYR A 61 -4.94 7.51 0.42
N ALA A 62 -4.24 7.39 -0.72
CA ALA A 62 -3.18 8.30 -1.12
C ALA A 62 -3.65 9.74 -1.28
N GLU A 63 -4.91 9.95 -1.63
CA GLU A 63 -5.51 11.29 -1.76
C GLU A 63 -5.85 11.97 -0.42
N THR A 64 -5.68 11.27 0.71
CA THR A 64 -6.09 11.72 2.04
C THR A 64 -4.94 11.74 3.06
N ASN A 65 -5.13 12.49 4.15
CA ASN A 65 -4.18 12.53 5.26
C ASN A 65 -4.30 11.28 6.15
N ILE A 66 -3.68 10.18 5.71
CA ILE A 66 -3.63 8.94 6.48
C ILE A 66 -2.25 8.28 6.44
N THR A 67 -2.02 7.39 7.40
CA THR A 67 -0.94 6.40 7.32
C THR A 67 -1.50 5.06 6.84
N LEU A 68 -1.08 4.60 5.68
CA LEU A 68 -1.39 3.29 5.14
C LEU A 68 -0.31 2.27 5.55
N ILE A 69 -0.74 1.15 6.10
CA ILE A 69 0.09 -0.01 6.40
C ILE A 69 -0.26 -1.11 5.39
N MET A 70 0.74 -1.61 4.67
CA MET A 70 0.58 -2.67 3.67
C MET A 70 1.31 -3.93 4.13
N ARG A 71 0.60 -5.06 4.17
CA ARG A 71 1.15 -6.38 4.52
C ARG A 71 0.85 -7.38 3.41
N GLN A 72 1.82 -8.20 3.04
CA GLN A 72 1.65 -9.28 2.05
C GLN A 72 1.13 -8.78 0.68
N MET A 73 1.58 -7.59 0.27
CA MET A 73 1.15 -6.91 -0.97
C MET A 73 2.21 -6.91 -2.07
N GLY A 74 3.11 -7.91 -2.07
CA GLY A 74 4.20 -7.99 -3.05
C GLY A 74 3.74 -8.00 -4.51
N HIS A 75 2.58 -8.59 -4.77
CA HIS A 75 1.97 -8.69 -6.09
C HIS A 75 1.54 -7.33 -6.70
N LEU A 76 1.54 -6.23 -5.94
CA LEU A 76 1.17 -4.89 -6.41
C LEU A 76 2.38 -3.94 -6.53
N TYR A 77 3.61 -4.42 -6.31
CA TYR A 77 4.78 -3.54 -6.29
C TYR A 77 5.03 -2.86 -7.63
N ASP A 78 4.85 -3.59 -8.73
CA ASP A 78 4.97 -3.02 -10.08
C ASP A 78 3.89 -1.96 -10.34
N ASN A 79 2.67 -2.20 -9.86
CA ASN A 79 1.56 -1.27 -10.01
C ASN A 79 1.78 0.05 -9.26
N LEU A 80 2.52 0.00 -8.14
CA LEU A 80 2.76 1.12 -7.23
C LEU A 80 4.17 1.71 -7.38
N TYR A 81 4.90 1.34 -8.44
CA TYR A 81 6.29 1.71 -8.64
C TYR A 81 6.54 3.22 -8.50
N ASP A 82 5.73 4.06 -9.18
CA ASP A 82 5.90 5.52 -9.12
C ASP A 82 5.59 6.07 -7.72
N LEU A 83 4.59 5.51 -7.02
CA LEU A 83 4.23 5.92 -5.66
C LEU A 83 5.37 5.61 -4.68
N PHE A 84 5.90 4.38 -4.71
CA PHE A 84 6.97 3.95 -3.78
C PHE A 84 8.31 4.65 -4.05
N ASN A 85 8.63 4.92 -5.30
CA ASN A 85 9.84 5.66 -5.68
C ASN A 85 9.70 7.19 -5.54
N GLN A 86 8.54 7.67 -5.07
CA GLN A 86 8.24 9.10 -4.95
C GLN A 86 8.41 9.86 -6.28
N ASN A 87 8.11 9.19 -7.40
CA ASN A 87 8.15 9.76 -8.74
C ASN A 87 6.91 10.63 -8.98
N PHE A 88 6.92 11.83 -8.41
CA PHE A 88 5.78 12.75 -8.46
C PHE A 88 5.97 13.85 -9.50
N ALA A 89 4.96 14.03 -10.35
CA ALA A 89 4.76 15.27 -11.09
C ALA A 89 4.10 16.31 -10.18
N ILE A 90 4.68 17.50 -10.08
CA ILE A 90 4.13 18.60 -9.26
C ILE A 90 3.36 19.56 -10.16
N SER A 91 2.08 19.77 -9.85
CA SER A 91 1.24 20.74 -10.56
C SER A 91 0.33 21.45 -9.56
N ALA A 92 0.23 22.78 -9.64
CA ALA A 92 -0.56 23.60 -8.72
C ALA A 92 -0.31 23.27 -7.23
N ARG A 93 0.98 23.07 -6.86
CA ARG A 93 1.45 22.67 -5.51
C ARG A 93 0.91 21.32 -5.01
N LYS A 94 0.36 20.48 -5.89
CA LYS A 94 -0.09 19.12 -5.59
C LYS A 94 0.85 18.11 -6.24
N LYS A 95 1.06 16.98 -5.57
CA LYS A 95 1.87 15.86 -6.05
C LYS A 95 1.00 14.84 -6.74
N TYR A 96 1.43 14.38 -7.92
CA TYR A 96 0.73 13.35 -8.67
C TYR A 96 1.69 12.23 -9.08
N CYS A 97 1.36 10.98 -8.81
CA CYS A 97 2.07 9.81 -9.34
C CYS A 97 1.15 9.00 -10.25
N ARG A 98 1.71 8.08 -11.03
CA ARG A 98 0.89 7.09 -11.74
C ARG A 98 0.72 5.86 -10.87
N ILE A 99 -0.46 5.25 -10.93
CA ILE A 99 -0.70 3.92 -10.36
C ILE A 99 -1.22 3.06 -11.51
N ALA A 100 -0.58 1.92 -11.78
CA ALA A 100 -1.00 1.09 -12.88
C ALA A 100 -2.18 0.21 -12.48
N LEU A 101 -3.29 0.31 -13.19
CA LEU A 101 -4.48 -0.53 -13.04
C LEU A 101 -4.57 -1.46 -14.25
N GLY A 102 -4.01 -2.67 -14.10
CA GLY A 102 -3.79 -3.57 -15.22
C GLY A 102 -2.71 -3.04 -16.20
N ALA A 103 -2.72 -3.52 -17.44
CA ALA A 103 -1.64 -3.26 -18.40
C ALA A 103 -1.77 -1.94 -19.18
N LEU A 104 -2.97 -1.36 -19.26
CA LEU A 104 -3.28 -0.28 -20.21
C LEU A 104 -3.72 1.01 -19.53
N TYR A 105 -4.20 0.95 -18.28
CA TYR A 105 -4.79 2.09 -17.62
C TYR A 105 -3.93 2.56 -16.45
N HIS A 106 -3.27 3.72 -16.60
CA HIS A 106 -2.34 4.27 -15.61
C HIS A 106 -2.78 5.68 -15.19
N PRO A 107 -3.83 5.82 -14.35
CA PRO A 107 -4.30 7.12 -13.90
C PRO A 107 -3.20 7.93 -13.19
N ARG A 108 -3.31 9.26 -13.28
CA ARG A 108 -2.54 10.19 -12.43
C ARG A 108 -3.32 10.41 -11.14
N CYS A 109 -2.80 9.87 -10.05
CA CYS A 109 -3.41 9.89 -8.74
C CYS A 109 -2.76 10.99 -7.89
N LEU A 110 -3.57 11.73 -7.14
CA LEU A 110 -3.08 12.73 -6.19
C LEU A 110 -2.46 12.02 -4.98
N ALA A 111 -1.29 12.47 -4.55
CA ALA A 111 -0.69 12.07 -3.30
C ALA A 111 -0.76 13.26 -2.32
N HIS A 112 -1.49 13.08 -1.23
CA HIS A 112 -1.60 14.05 -0.15
C HIS A 112 -0.23 14.25 0.51
N ASP A 113 0.11 15.47 0.93
CA ASP A 113 1.43 15.75 1.50
C ASP A 113 1.70 15.00 2.80
N ASP A 114 0.65 14.78 3.58
CA ASP A 114 0.67 13.99 4.83
C ASP A 114 0.25 12.51 4.64
N PHE A 115 0.24 12.01 3.41
CA PHE A 115 0.07 10.58 3.18
C PHE A 115 1.39 9.84 3.45
N TYR A 116 1.35 8.84 4.32
CA TYR A 116 2.49 7.97 4.60
C TYR A 116 2.13 6.51 4.29
N CYS A 117 3.07 5.78 3.70
CA CYS A 117 2.90 4.34 3.45
C CYS A 117 4.02 3.54 4.10
N VAL A 118 3.64 2.56 4.91
CA VAL A 118 4.53 1.62 5.59
C VAL A 118 4.29 0.23 4.99
N VAL A 119 5.24 -0.23 4.17
CA VAL A 119 5.22 -1.58 3.61
C VAL A 119 5.98 -2.52 4.54
N PHE A 120 5.28 -3.52 5.08
CA PHE A 120 5.87 -4.62 5.83
C PHE A 120 6.17 -5.79 4.90
N ILE A 121 7.40 -6.30 5.00
CA ILE A 121 7.87 -7.46 4.25
C ILE A 121 8.37 -8.49 5.25
N HIS A 122 7.90 -9.74 5.09
CA HIS A 122 8.47 -10.84 5.85
C HIS A 122 9.84 -11.17 5.24
N LYS A 123 10.88 -11.33 6.05
CA LYS A 123 12.24 -11.55 5.54
C LYS A 123 12.36 -12.71 4.54
N ARG A 124 11.64 -13.81 4.82
CA ARG A 124 11.50 -14.98 3.94
C ARG A 124 10.98 -14.67 2.52
N ASP A 125 10.32 -13.53 2.32
CA ASP A 125 9.77 -13.11 1.02
C ASP A 125 10.81 -12.33 0.19
N LEU A 126 12.01 -12.08 0.74
CA LEU A 126 13.13 -11.39 0.08
C LEU A 126 14.25 -12.33 -0.38
N ASP A 127 14.23 -13.58 0.07
CA ASP A 127 15.20 -14.63 -0.25
C ASP A 127 14.73 -15.46 -1.46
#